data_AF-A0A7Y2IDE8-F1
#
_entry.id   AF-A0A7Y2IDE8-F1
#
_cell.length_a   1.000
_cell.length_b   1.000
_cell.length_c   1.000
_cell.angle_alpha   90.00
_cell.angle_beta   90.00
_cell.angle_gamma   90.00
#
_symmetry.space_group_name_H-M   'P 1'
#
loop_
_entity.id
_entity.type
_entity.pdbx_description
1 polymer ?
#
loop_
_entity_poly.entity_id
_entity_poly.type
_entity_poly.pdbx_seq_one_letter_code
_entity_poly.pdbx_strand_id
1 'polypeptide(L)'
;MSGSIPSVEPGMLLRQEGGMTAIQRDYSLAGQETPRAIERGLANAQWYRPPIDPARLRELSVRTNGRAAFDTLLWLGLIVGFGALAWTLRSSWWAVPAFMAYGALYGGASDSRWHEMGHGSAFKSGRANDVIYYLASFMLLRGPTQWRWSHVRHHTDTLIVGRDPEISFPRPTSRFDIALFMLGWKSVVPLVRTMLRHAFVGLDENTQDYTPEGEQKAVVREARIYVGILGVAIAWSVATTSIWPVMFIGLPTLYGVWLVVFFGLTQHAGLTEDALDHRLNTRTVYMNPVFRFLYSNMNYHVEHHMFPTVPYYNLPALHAEVKQYLAPPLPNTLAAYREILTALDGQAKDLAFELPLRNLPTGPDHGGVGTVDVGVRLWGSPGVDLGAVESFVNGEIRRVDVEDATYAVYRLAGSEIVVTDGLCTHGAAHLADGTIVDRMIECPKHNGRFDLRTGEPARKPVKEALQVHAVEIRDGRIIIEPERARPRA
;
A
#
# COMPACT_ATOMS: atom_id res chain seq x y z
N MET A 1 29.57 -4.44 20.48
CA MET A 1 30.34 -4.29 19.24
C MET A 1 29.38 -3.79 18.17
N SER A 2 29.59 -2.57 17.69
CA SER A 2 28.74 -1.93 16.68
C SER A 2 28.96 -2.58 15.31
N GLY A 3 28.08 -3.51 14.94
CA GLY A 3 28.02 -4.02 13.58
C GLY A 3 27.39 -2.96 12.67
N SER A 4 28.19 -2.37 11.80
CA SER A 4 27.70 -1.54 10.71
C SER A 4 26.79 -2.36 9.80
N ILE A 5 25.56 -1.90 9.57
CA ILE A 5 24.68 -2.41 8.53
C ILE A 5 25.45 -2.31 7.19
N PRO A 6 25.52 -3.37 6.37
CA PRO A 6 26.17 -3.29 5.07
C PRO A 6 25.44 -2.24 4.23
N SER A 7 26.17 -1.21 3.79
CA SER A 7 25.67 -0.27 2.80
C SER A 7 25.43 -1.05 1.50
N VAL A 8 24.16 -1.37 1.20
CA VAL A 8 23.77 -1.86 -0.12
C VAL A 8 23.89 -0.67 -1.07
N GLU A 9 24.85 -0.73 -2.01
CA GLU A 9 24.94 0.29 -3.07
C GLU A 9 23.59 0.39 -3.81
N PRO A 10 23.03 1.60 -3.99
CA PRO A 10 21.81 1.76 -4.77
C PRO A 10 22.01 1.26 -6.21
N GLY A 11 21.18 0.32 -6.65
CA GLY A 11 21.07 -0.03 -8.08
C GLY A 11 22.09 -1.04 -8.60
N MET A 12 22.42 -2.10 -7.87
CA MET A 12 23.24 -3.19 -8.40
C MET A 12 22.44 -4.09 -9.38
N LEU A 13 22.22 -3.56 -10.59
CA LEU A 13 21.79 -4.34 -11.74
C LEU A 13 22.85 -5.40 -12.08
N LEU A 14 22.41 -6.50 -12.70
CA LEU A 14 23.27 -7.59 -13.16
C LEU A 14 24.45 -7.03 -13.98
N ARG A 15 25.67 -7.11 -13.43
CA ARG A 15 26.93 -6.83 -14.14
C ARG A 15 27.59 -8.16 -14.46
N GLN A 16 27.69 -8.51 -15.74
CA GLN A 16 28.59 -9.60 -16.16
C GLN A 16 29.99 -9.02 -16.31
N GLU A 17 31.02 -9.77 -15.90
CA GLU A 17 32.41 -9.42 -16.19
C GLU A 17 32.60 -9.32 -17.72
N GLY A 18 32.85 -8.10 -18.20
CA GLY A 18 33.15 -7.82 -19.60
C GLY A 18 31.97 -7.34 -20.45
N GLY A 19 31.69 -6.03 -20.44
CA GLY A 19 30.85 -5.37 -21.46
C GLY A 19 29.53 -4.81 -20.93
N MET A 20 29.33 -3.50 -21.14
CA MET A 20 28.21 -2.69 -20.67
C MET A 20 26.88 -2.98 -21.39
N THR A 21 26.12 -3.98 -20.97
CA THR A 21 24.68 -4.03 -21.30
C THR A 21 23.88 -4.58 -20.12
N ALA A 22 23.10 -3.73 -19.46
CA ALA A 22 22.05 -4.19 -18.55
C ALA A 22 21.04 -5.03 -19.37
N ILE A 23 20.72 -6.24 -18.88
CA ILE A 23 19.82 -7.18 -19.55
C ILE A 23 18.38 -6.86 -19.12
N GLN A 24 17.43 -6.97 -20.06
CA GLN A 24 16.01 -6.88 -19.73
C GLN A 24 15.65 -7.92 -18.65
N ARG A 25 15.06 -7.44 -17.56
CA ARG A 25 14.73 -8.27 -16.39
C ARG A 25 13.37 -8.91 -16.56
N ASP A 26 13.19 -10.06 -15.91
CA ASP A 26 11.90 -10.73 -15.79
C ASP A 26 11.14 -10.18 -14.59
N TYR A 27 10.04 -9.47 -14.85
CA TYR A 27 9.19 -8.87 -13.82
C TYR A 27 8.13 -9.83 -13.28
N SER A 28 8.06 -11.07 -13.78
CA SER A 28 7.12 -12.06 -13.28
C SER A 28 7.49 -12.54 -11.87
N LEU A 29 6.48 -12.80 -11.04
CA LEU A 29 6.69 -13.29 -9.67
C LEU A 29 7.21 -14.74 -9.63
N ALA A 30 6.91 -15.52 -10.66
CA ALA A 30 7.41 -16.87 -10.84
C ALA A 30 8.80 -16.93 -11.53
N GLY A 31 9.36 -15.77 -11.87
CA GLY A 31 10.62 -15.64 -12.61
C GLY A 31 11.89 -15.81 -11.77
N GLN A 32 13.04 -15.69 -12.42
CA GLN A 32 14.36 -15.81 -11.76
C GLN A 32 14.70 -14.63 -10.83
N GLU A 33 14.02 -13.49 -10.96
CA GLU A 33 14.29 -12.32 -10.13
C GLU A 33 13.79 -12.51 -8.69
N THR A 34 12.76 -13.33 -8.48
CA THR A 34 12.22 -13.66 -7.14
C THR A 34 13.24 -14.32 -6.22
N PRO A 35 13.88 -15.46 -6.58
CA PRO A 35 14.94 -16.04 -5.75
C PRO A 35 16.13 -15.10 -5.61
N ARG A 36 16.51 -14.36 -6.66
CA ARG A 36 17.61 -13.37 -6.58
C ARG A 36 17.34 -12.26 -5.57
N ALA A 37 16.12 -11.74 -5.53
CA ALA A 37 15.74 -10.72 -4.55
C ALA A 37 15.83 -11.25 -3.11
N ILE A 38 15.47 -12.52 -2.89
CA ILE A 38 15.61 -13.18 -1.58
C ILE A 38 17.10 -13.34 -1.22
N GLU A 39 17.92 -13.87 -2.13
CA GLU A 39 19.36 -14.07 -1.93
C GLU A 39 20.10 -12.76 -1.62
N ARG A 40 19.64 -11.64 -2.20
CA ARG A 40 20.17 -10.29 -1.95
C ARG A 40 19.66 -9.64 -0.66
N GLY A 41 18.79 -10.32 0.08
CA GLY A 41 18.21 -9.78 1.31
C GLY A 41 17.21 -8.65 1.09
N LEU A 42 16.60 -8.55 -0.10
CA LEU A 42 15.59 -7.52 -0.42
C LEU A 42 14.18 -7.93 0.06
N ALA A 43 13.93 -9.22 0.26
CA ALA A 43 12.65 -9.72 0.73
C ALA A 43 12.47 -9.45 2.24
N ASN A 44 11.35 -8.83 2.62
CA ASN A 44 11.02 -8.48 4.02
C ASN A 44 12.07 -7.59 4.70
N ALA A 45 12.88 -6.87 3.93
CA ALA A 45 13.94 -6.04 4.47
C ALA A 45 13.41 -4.82 5.23
N GLN A 46 14.27 -4.23 6.05
CA GLN A 46 13.98 -2.96 6.71
C GLN A 46 14.14 -1.82 5.70
N TRP A 47 13.08 -1.03 5.56
CA TRP A 47 13.05 0.15 4.71
C TRP A 47 13.45 1.39 5.49
N TYR A 48 14.10 2.34 4.82
CA TYR A 48 14.34 3.67 5.39
C TYR A 48 13.03 4.31 5.88
N ARG A 49 13.07 4.93 7.07
CA ARG A 49 11.94 5.68 7.62
C ARG A 49 12.42 7.00 8.24
N PRO A 50 11.82 8.14 7.89
CA PRO A 50 12.23 9.42 8.45
C PRO A 50 11.81 9.50 9.92
N PRO A 51 12.58 10.22 10.76
CA PRO A 51 12.17 10.46 12.14
C PRO A 51 10.89 11.31 12.19
N ILE A 52 9.97 10.88 13.05
CA ILE A 52 8.75 11.60 13.41
C ILE A 52 8.43 11.30 14.87
N ASP A 53 7.96 12.31 15.60
CA ASP A 53 7.48 12.11 16.97
C ASP A 53 6.31 11.10 16.97
N PRO A 54 6.38 9.99 17.72
CA PRO A 54 5.30 9.00 17.80
C PRO A 54 3.96 9.60 18.23
N ALA A 55 3.95 10.62 19.10
CA ALA A 55 2.71 11.28 19.50
C ALA A 55 2.08 12.03 18.32
N ARG A 56 2.90 12.74 17.55
CA ARG A 56 2.49 13.43 16.34
C ARG A 56 2.00 12.47 15.25
N LEU A 57 2.70 11.36 15.03
CA LEU A 57 2.27 10.34 14.07
C LEU A 57 0.91 9.75 14.46
N ARG A 58 0.69 9.44 15.74
CA ARG A 58 -0.62 8.97 16.23
C ARG A 58 -1.73 9.98 15.98
N GLU A 59 -1.48 11.27 16.18
CA GLU A 59 -2.45 12.34 15.88
C GLU A 59 -2.80 12.37 14.39
N LEU A 60 -1.79 12.28 13.52
CA LEU A 60 -1.97 12.28 12.07
C LEU A 60 -2.67 11.02 11.57
N SER A 61 -2.51 9.88 12.24
CA SER A 61 -3.21 8.63 11.90
C SER A 61 -4.68 8.58 12.38
N VAL A 62 -5.18 9.61 13.06
CA VAL A 62 -6.59 9.66 13.50
C VAL A 62 -7.54 9.75 12.31
N ARG A 63 -8.44 8.76 12.24
CA ARG A 63 -9.48 8.67 11.20
C ARG A 63 -10.70 9.51 11.55
N THR A 64 -11.30 10.17 10.57
CA THR A 64 -12.51 10.97 10.73
C THR A 64 -13.58 10.56 9.70
N ASN A 65 -14.79 10.22 10.19
CA ASN A 65 -15.89 9.83 9.30
C ASN A 65 -16.43 11.02 8.50
N GLY A 66 -16.49 12.22 9.09
CA GLY A 66 -17.10 13.39 8.45
C GLY A 66 -16.38 13.80 7.17
N ARG A 67 -15.04 13.88 7.20
CA ARG A 67 -14.25 14.24 6.03
C ARG A 67 -14.32 13.17 4.94
N ALA A 68 -14.11 11.91 5.30
CA ALA A 68 -14.18 10.80 4.36
C ALA A 68 -15.58 10.67 3.72
N ALA A 69 -16.65 10.86 4.49
CA ALA A 69 -18.02 10.85 3.99
C ALA A 69 -18.28 12.01 3.02
N PHE A 70 -17.85 13.23 3.36
CA PHE A 70 -18.01 14.38 2.47
C PHE A 70 -17.33 14.16 1.12
N ASP A 71 -16.06 13.75 1.11
CA ASP A 71 -15.30 13.53 -0.12
C ASP A 71 -15.90 12.38 -0.95
N THR A 72 -16.43 11.33 -0.29
CA THR A 72 -17.12 10.22 -0.94
C THR A 72 -18.44 10.65 -1.56
N LEU A 73 -19.28 11.38 -0.81
CA LEU A 73 -20.58 11.86 -1.29
C LEU A 73 -20.42 12.88 -2.42
N LEU A 74 -19.42 13.75 -2.34
CA LEU A 74 -19.09 14.67 -3.42
C LEU A 74 -18.67 13.91 -4.68
N TRP A 75 -17.81 12.91 -4.55
CA TRP A 75 -17.37 12.08 -5.68
C TRP A 75 -18.54 11.31 -6.33
N LEU A 76 -19.39 10.65 -5.54
CA LEU A 76 -20.58 9.96 -6.04
C LEU A 76 -21.59 10.94 -6.66
N GLY A 77 -21.79 12.10 -6.03
CA GLY A 77 -22.65 13.16 -6.56
C GLY A 77 -22.14 13.70 -7.90
N LEU A 78 -20.83 13.84 -8.07
CA LEU A 78 -20.21 14.22 -9.35
C LEU A 78 -20.39 13.12 -10.40
N ILE A 79 -20.25 11.84 -10.05
CA ILE A 79 -20.54 10.73 -10.98
C ILE A 79 -21.98 10.79 -11.46
N VAL A 80 -22.94 10.95 -10.55
CA VAL A 80 -24.36 11.06 -10.90
C VAL A 80 -24.62 12.31 -11.75
N GLY A 81 -24.06 13.46 -11.36
CA GLY A 81 -24.22 14.73 -12.06
C GLY A 81 -23.67 14.69 -13.49
N PHE A 82 -22.43 14.22 -13.67
CA PHE A 82 -21.83 14.07 -15.00
C PHE A 82 -22.47 12.93 -15.79
N GLY A 83 -22.99 11.88 -15.13
CA GLY A 83 -23.77 10.84 -15.79
C GLY A 83 -25.09 11.38 -16.36
N ALA A 84 -25.81 12.19 -15.59
CA ALA A 84 -27.02 12.87 -16.04
C ALA A 84 -26.71 13.90 -17.15
N LEU A 85 -25.60 14.63 -17.05
CA LEU A 85 -25.12 15.53 -18.09
C LEU A 85 -24.79 14.77 -19.39
N ALA A 86 -24.06 13.67 -19.29
CA ALA A 86 -23.72 12.81 -20.43
C ALA A 86 -24.97 12.24 -21.08
N TRP A 87 -25.95 11.79 -20.28
CA TRP A 87 -27.25 11.34 -20.77
C TRP A 87 -27.99 12.45 -21.51
N THR A 88 -28.14 13.64 -20.92
CA THR A 88 -28.88 14.75 -21.54
C THR A 88 -28.24 15.22 -22.85
N LEU A 89 -26.91 15.24 -22.92
CA LEU A 89 -26.16 15.71 -24.09
C LEU A 89 -25.87 14.62 -25.12
N ARG A 90 -26.31 13.37 -24.89
CA ARG A 90 -25.94 12.16 -25.66
C ARG A 90 -26.16 12.22 -27.18
N SER A 91 -27.07 13.09 -27.63
CA SER A 91 -27.37 13.32 -29.05
C SER A 91 -26.57 14.48 -29.68
N SER A 92 -25.56 15.00 -28.99
CA SER A 92 -24.73 16.11 -29.43
C SER A 92 -23.24 15.83 -29.22
N TRP A 93 -22.37 16.59 -29.88
CA TRP A 93 -20.92 16.49 -29.68
C TRP A 93 -20.47 16.82 -28.24
N TRP A 94 -21.29 17.53 -27.47
CA TRP A 94 -21.03 17.77 -26.05
C TRP A 94 -21.12 16.50 -25.18
N ALA A 95 -21.66 15.40 -25.72
CA ALA A 95 -21.60 14.09 -25.08
C ALA A 95 -20.16 13.63 -24.83
N VAL A 96 -19.23 13.95 -25.74
CA VAL A 96 -17.84 13.49 -25.65
C VAL A 96 -17.14 14.01 -24.37
N PRO A 97 -17.06 15.33 -24.13
CA PRO A 97 -16.46 15.83 -22.88
C PRO A 97 -17.26 15.43 -21.63
N ALA A 98 -18.59 15.29 -21.73
CA ALA A 98 -19.41 14.85 -20.59
C ALA A 98 -19.13 13.39 -20.20
N PHE A 99 -19.06 12.48 -21.17
CA PHE A 99 -18.66 11.08 -20.94
C PHE A 99 -17.19 10.98 -20.52
N MET A 100 -16.29 11.80 -21.07
CA MET A 100 -14.90 11.83 -20.62
C MET A 100 -14.79 12.19 -19.13
N ALA A 101 -15.56 13.18 -18.66
CA ALA A 101 -15.62 13.55 -17.25
C ALA A 101 -16.28 12.45 -16.38
N TYR A 102 -17.39 11.87 -16.83
CA TYR A 102 -18.05 10.76 -16.14
C TYR A 102 -17.12 9.55 -16.01
N GLY A 103 -16.42 9.17 -17.08
CA GLY A 103 -15.44 8.07 -17.09
C GLY A 103 -14.25 8.38 -16.20
N ALA A 104 -13.71 9.60 -16.26
CA ALA A 104 -12.62 10.01 -15.38
C ALA A 104 -13.00 9.93 -13.90
N LEU A 105 -14.25 10.24 -13.53
CA LEU A 105 -14.74 10.07 -12.16
C LEU A 105 -15.01 8.60 -11.82
N TYR A 106 -15.56 7.84 -12.76
CA TYR A 106 -15.93 6.43 -12.59
C TYR A 106 -14.70 5.52 -12.57
N GLY A 107 -13.95 5.45 -13.68
CA GLY A 107 -12.79 4.58 -13.82
C GLY A 107 -11.51 5.20 -13.26
N GLY A 108 -11.35 6.52 -13.36
CA GLY A 108 -10.13 7.21 -12.95
C GLY A 108 -10.03 7.42 -11.44
N ALA A 109 -10.87 8.32 -10.92
CA ALA A 109 -10.81 8.76 -9.52
C ALA A 109 -11.04 7.60 -8.53
N SER A 110 -11.76 6.55 -8.94
CA SER A 110 -11.93 5.31 -8.16
C SER A 110 -10.62 4.69 -7.72
N ASP A 111 -9.52 4.81 -8.48
CA ASP A 111 -8.23 4.18 -8.16
C ASP A 111 -7.74 4.54 -6.76
N SER A 112 -7.66 5.84 -6.48
CA SER A 112 -7.27 6.33 -5.15
C SER A 112 -8.25 5.95 -4.03
N ARG A 113 -9.54 5.74 -4.33
CA ARG A 113 -10.55 5.31 -3.32
C ARG A 113 -10.44 3.83 -3.02
N TRP A 114 -10.28 3.01 -4.07
CA TRP A 114 -9.96 1.59 -3.94
C TRP A 114 -8.73 1.41 -3.02
N HIS A 115 -7.69 2.19 -3.27
CA HIS A 115 -6.43 2.13 -2.53
C HIS A 115 -6.60 2.51 -1.04
N GLU A 116 -7.09 3.72 -0.76
CA GLU A 116 -7.17 4.25 0.61
C GLU A 116 -8.18 3.48 1.49
N MET A 117 -9.31 3.09 0.91
CA MET A 117 -10.29 2.29 1.63
C MET A 117 -9.81 0.84 1.79
N GLY A 118 -8.90 0.37 0.92
CA GLY A 118 -8.20 -0.90 1.07
C GLY A 118 -7.30 -0.94 2.30
N HIS A 119 -6.55 0.13 2.53
CA HIS A 119 -5.78 0.36 3.76
C HIS A 119 -6.67 0.57 4.97
N GLY A 120 -7.94 0.94 4.75
CA GLY A 120 -8.89 1.25 5.81
C GLY A 120 -8.49 2.49 6.59
N SER A 121 -7.68 3.35 5.98
CA SER A 121 -7.18 4.59 6.56
C SER A 121 -8.27 5.66 6.62
N ALA A 122 -9.20 5.67 5.66
CA ALA A 122 -10.16 6.77 5.48
C ALA A 122 -11.22 6.88 6.59
N PHE A 123 -12.01 5.82 6.84
CA PHE A 123 -13.11 5.83 7.83
C PHE A 123 -12.72 5.14 9.14
N LYS A 124 -13.32 5.57 10.27
CA LYS A 124 -13.24 4.81 11.54
C LYS A 124 -13.90 3.43 11.41
N SER A 125 -15.03 3.37 10.69
CA SER A 125 -15.77 2.13 10.46
C SER A 125 -15.11 1.28 9.38
N GLY A 126 -14.69 0.06 9.74
CA GLY A 126 -14.20 -0.92 8.78
C GLY A 126 -15.21 -1.23 7.67
N ARG A 127 -16.50 -1.36 8.03
CA ARG A 127 -17.58 -1.57 7.06
C ARG A 127 -17.73 -0.43 6.05
N ALA A 128 -17.58 0.82 6.50
CA ALA A 128 -17.67 1.96 5.60
C ALA A 128 -16.51 1.98 4.59
N ASN A 129 -15.29 1.67 5.05
CA ASN A 129 -14.16 1.46 4.14
C ASN A 129 -14.46 0.33 3.15
N ASP A 130 -14.91 -0.83 3.63
CA ASP A 130 -15.18 -1.98 2.76
C ASP A 130 -16.26 -1.68 1.70
N VAL A 131 -17.36 -1.02 2.05
CA VAL A 131 -18.41 -0.70 1.06
C VAL A 131 -17.85 0.14 -0.10
N ILE A 132 -17.08 1.19 0.22
CA ILE A 132 -16.50 2.07 -0.81
C ILE A 132 -15.36 1.36 -1.55
N TYR A 133 -14.58 0.54 -0.86
CA TYR A 133 -13.56 -0.31 -1.44
C TYR A 133 -14.13 -1.23 -2.51
N TYR A 134 -15.15 -2.03 -2.19
CA TYR A 134 -15.78 -2.96 -3.12
C TYR A 134 -16.41 -2.24 -4.32
N LEU A 135 -17.01 -1.06 -4.09
CA LEU A 135 -17.55 -0.21 -5.16
C LEU A 135 -16.44 0.26 -6.10
N ALA A 136 -15.38 0.88 -5.56
CA ALA A 136 -14.26 1.39 -6.35
C ALA A 136 -13.50 0.26 -7.08
N SER A 137 -13.31 -0.89 -6.44
CA SER A 137 -12.79 -2.13 -7.05
C SER A 137 -13.58 -2.51 -8.29
N PHE A 138 -14.91 -2.52 -8.21
CA PHE A 138 -15.76 -2.87 -9.35
C PHE A 138 -15.63 -1.86 -10.47
N MET A 139 -15.62 -0.58 -10.14
CA MET A 139 -15.48 0.50 -11.11
C MET A 139 -14.12 0.49 -11.83
N LEU A 140 -13.11 -0.18 -11.27
CA LEU A 140 -11.79 -0.41 -11.86
C LEU A 140 -11.62 -1.78 -12.52
N LEU A 141 -12.63 -2.66 -12.42
CA LEU A 141 -12.52 -4.09 -12.79
C LEU A 141 -11.40 -4.83 -12.05
N ARG A 142 -11.14 -4.40 -10.80
CA ARG A 142 -10.14 -5.01 -9.91
C ARG A 142 -10.84 -5.92 -8.90
N GLY A 143 -10.55 -7.22 -8.93
CA GLY A 143 -11.04 -8.16 -7.92
C GLY A 143 -10.66 -7.72 -6.48
N PRO A 144 -11.61 -7.44 -5.59
CA PRO A 144 -11.31 -6.79 -4.32
C PRO A 144 -10.41 -7.63 -3.41
N THR A 145 -10.56 -8.96 -3.37
CA THR A 145 -9.71 -9.81 -2.54
C THR A 145 -8.29 -9.91 -3.11
N GLN A 146 -8.13 -10.23 -4.41
CA GLN A 146 -6.81 -10.40 -5.02
C GLN A 146 -5.98 -9.11 -4.94
N TRP A 147 -6.62 -7.97 -5.23
CA TRP A 147 -5.92 -6.70 -5.27
C TRP A 147 -5.54 -6.24 -3.87
N ARG A 148 -6.27 -6.66 -2.82
CA ARG A 148 -5.87 -6.37 -1.43
C ARG A 148 -4.49 -6.95 -1.14
N TRP A 149 -4.29 -8.19 -1.56
CA TRP A 149 -3.08 -8.94 -1.31
C TRP A 149 -1.93 -8.51 -2.22
N SER A 150 -2.22 -8.30 -3.50
CA SER A 150 -1.29 -7.66 -4.45
C SER A 150 -0.77 -6.33 -3.89
N HIS A 151 -1.67 -5.50 -3.38
CA HIS A 151 -1.31 -4.16 -2.94
C HIS A 151 -0.55 -4.14 -1.61
N VAL A 152 -0.89 -5.05 -0.70
CA VAL A 152 -0.10 -5.29 0.52
C VAL A 152 1.32 -5.75 0.16
N ARG A 153 1.45 -6.61 -0.86
CA ARG A 153 2.76 -7.04 -1.35
C ARG A 153 3.54 -5.88 -1.95
N HIS A 154 2.88 -5.02 -2.73
CA HIS A 154 3.48 -3.80 -3.26
C HIS A 154 4.05 -2.89 -2.15
N HIS A 155 3.33 -2.65 -1.04
CA HIS A 155 3.87 -1.88 0.10
C HIS A 155 4.98 -2.60 0.89
N THR A 156 5.08 -3.92 0.74
CA THR A 156 6.15 -4.71 1.38
C THR A 156 7.46 -4.61 0.60
N ASP A 157 7.36 -4.74 -0.72
CA ASP A 157 8.47 -4.98 -1.64
C ASP A 157 8.42 -3.96 -2.81
N THR A 158 8.09 -2.68 -2.56
CA THR A 158 7.86 -1.65 -3.60
C THR A 158 9.00 -1.57 -4.60
N LEU A 159 8.70 -1.72 -5.90
CA LEU A 159 9.70 -1.73 -6.99
C LEU A 159 10.85 -2.74 -6.82
N ILE A 160 10.68 -3.78 -5.99
CA ILE A 160 11.60 -4.93 -5.96
C ILE A 160 11.18 -5.89 -7.08
N VAL A 161 12.03 -6.04 -8.09
CA VAL A 161 11.70 -6.82 -9.29
C VAL A 161 11.56 -8.30 -8.95
N GLY A 162 10.53 -8.94 -9.50
CA GLY A 162 10.14 -10.32 -9.15
C GLY A 162 9.37 -10.44 -7.84
N ARG A 163 9.22 -9.37 -7.05
CA ARG A 163 8.44 -9.41 -5.79
C ARG A 163 7.21 -8.53 -5.80
N ASP A 164 7.28 -7.38 -6.45
CA ASP A 164 6.17 -6.43 -6.55
C ASP A 164 5.23 -6.78 -7.74
N PRO A 165 3.98 -7.22 -7.49
CA PRO A 165 3.01 -7.49 -8.55
C PRO A 165 2.49 -6.23 -9.24
N GLU A 166 2.72 -5.03 -8.69
CA GLU A 166 2.10 -3.78 -9.14
C GLU A 166 3.06 -2.88 -9.93
N ILE A 167 4.23 -3.39 -10.35
CA ILE A 167 5.13 -2.70 -11.28
C ILE A 167 4.45 -2.53 -12.64
N SER A 168 3.79 -1.40 -12.81
CA SER A 168 2.96 -1.10 -13.98
C SER A 168 3.78 -0.64 -15.19
N PHE A 169 4.99 -0.11 -14.96
CA PHE A 169 5.86 0.47 -15.97
C PHE A 169 7.28 -0.14 -15.85
N PRO A 170 7.46 -1.40 -16.24
CA PRO A 170 8.76 -2.07 -16.18
C PRO A 170 9.78 -1.42 -17.11
N ARG A 171 11.07 -1.65 -16.89
CA ARG A 171 12.15 -1.08 -17.71
C ARG A 171 12.51 -2.01 -18.88
N PRO A 172 12.56 -1.51 -20.13
CA PRO A 172 12.16 -0.16 -20.55
C PRO A 172 10.65 -0.09 -20.77
N THR A 173 10.04 1.05 -20.46
CA THR A 173 8.67 1.37 -20.87
C THR A 173 8.74 2.41 -22.00
N SER A 174 8.11 2.12 -23.14
CA SER A 174 8.08 3.07 -24.26
C SER A 174 6.92 4.06 -24.16
N ARG A 175 7.05 5.21 -24.84
CA ARG A 175 5.96 6.19 -24.97
C ARG A 175 4.74 5.62 -25.68
N PHE A 176 4.96 4.70 -26.62
CA PHE A 176 3.88 4.00 -27.31
C PHE A 176 3.11 3.10 -26.35
N ASP A 177 3.80 2.41 -25.44
CA ASP A 177 3.16 1.61 -24.40
C ASP A 177 2.31 2.48 -23.47
N ILE A 178 2.84 3.65 -23.06
CA ILE A 178 2.07 4.61 -22.26
C ILE A 178 0.80 5.05 -22.99
N ALA A 179 0.87 5.34 -24.29
CA ALA A 179 -0.32 5.66 -25.07
C ALA A 179 -1.35 4.51 -25.06
N LEU A 180 -0.89 3.27 -25.22
CA LEU A 180 -1.76 2.09 -25.12
C LEU A 180 -2.34 1.87 -23.72
N PHE A 181 -1.60 2.21 -22.66
CA PHE A 181 -2.12 2.23 -21.29
C PHE A 181 -3.21 3.29 -21.11
N MET A 182 -2.98 4.52 -21.61
CA MET A 182 -3.95 5.63 -21.56
C MET A 182 -5.24 5.29 -22.30
N LEU A 183 -5.16 4.54 -23.40
CA LEU A 183 -6.30 4.06 -24.18
C LEU A 183 -6.96 2.80 -23.58
N GLY A 184 -6.43 2.26 -22.48
CA GLY A 184 -6.98 1.08 -21.83
C GLY A 184 -6.59 -0.26 -22.44
N TRP A 185 -5.83 -0.28 -23.53
CA TRP A 185 -5.44 -1.52 -24.21
C TRP A 185 -4.45 -2.35 -23.40
N LYS A 186 -3.45 -1.70 -22.79
CA LYS A 186 -2.46 -2.38 -21.93
C LYS A 186 -2.84 -2.43 -20.44
N SER A 187 -3.95 -1.81 -20.04
CA SER A 187 -4.45 -1.83 -18.66
C SER A 187 -5.76 -2.63 -18.53
N VAL A 188 -6.83 -2.20 -19.19
CA VAL A 188 -8.18 -2.78 -19.02
C VAL A 188 -8.33 -4.15 -19.69
N VAL A 189 -7.75 -4.37 -20.87
CA VAL A 189 -7.86 -5.67 -21.56
C VAL A 189 -7.25 -6.81 -20.75
N PRO A 190 -6.02 -6.69 -20.18
CA PRO A 190 -5.49 -7.69 -19.26
C PRO A 190 -6.39 -7.92 -18.03
N LEU A 191 -6.93 -6.87 -17.42
CA LEU A 191 -7.85 -7.00 -16.27
C LEU A 191 -9.09 -7.83 -16.63
N VAL A 192 -9.71 -7.57 -17.78
CA VAL A 192 -10.86 -8.34 -18.26
C VAL A 192 -10.48 -9.81 -18.52
N ARG A 193 -9.32 -10.07 -19.13
CA ARG A 193 -8.83 -11.44 -19.36
C ARG A 193 -8.60 -12.19 -18.05
N THR A 194 -7.93 -11.56 -17.08
CA THR A 194 -7.69 -12.12 -15.75
C THR A 194 -9.01 -12.39 -15.02
N MET A 195 -9.94 -11.44 -15.04
CA MET A 195 -11.27 -11.59 -14.45
C MET A 195 -12.05 -12.76 -15.07
N LEU A 196 -12.04 -12.90 -16.41
CA LEU A 196 -12.69 -14.03 -17.09
C LEU A 196 -12.01 -15.36 -16.75
N ARG A 197 -10.67 -15.40 -16.74
CA ARG A 197 -9.90 -16.58 -16.32
C ARG A 197 -10.30 -17.00 -14.90
N HIS A 198 -10.31 -16.08 -13.95
CA HIS A 198 -10.68 -16.35 -12.56
C HIS A 198 -12.13 -16.83 -12.43
N ALA A 199 -13.06 -16.28 -13.21
CA ALA A 199 -14.45 -16.66 -13.16
C ALA A 199 -14.71 -18.10 -13.66
N PHE A 200 -14.04 -18.51 -14.74
CA PHE A 200 -14.35 -19.75 -15.48
C PHE A 200 -13.32 -20.87 -15.34
N VAL A 201 -12.05 -20.55 -15.09
CA VAL A 201 -10.93 -21.51 -15.03
C VAL A 201 -10.38 -21.64 -13.61
N GLY A 202 -10.19 -20.50 -12.93
CA GLY A 202 -9.51 -20.44 -11.63
C GLY A 202 -8.38 -19.41 -11.64
N LEU A 203 -7.62 -19.34 -10.54
CA LEU A 203 -6.54 -18.36 -10.40
C LEU A 203 -5.36 -18.67 -11.34
N ASP A 204 -4.67 -17.64 -11.81
CA ASP A 204 -3.32 -17.76 -12.37
C ASP A 204 -2.26 -17.88 -11.26
N GLU A 205 -1.06 -18.31 -11.66
CA GLU A 205 0.08 -18.56 -10.76
C GLU A 205 0.46 -17.32 -9.94
N ASN A 206 0.51 -16.14 -10.57
CA ASN A 206 0.82 -14.89 -9.85
C ASN A 206 -0.23 -14.61 -8.77
N THR A 207 -1.51 -14.76 -9.11
CA THR A 207 -2.60 -14.55 -8.14
C THR A 207 -2.54 -15.55 -6.99
N GLN A 208 -2.16 -16.81 -7.26
CA GLN A 208 -1.98 -17.83 -6.23
C GLN A 208 -0.80 -17.54 -5.30
N ASP A 209 0.28 -16.95 -5.82
CA ASP A 209 1.49 -16.61 -5.05
C ASP A 209 1.18 -15.61 -3.92
N TYR A 210 0.58 -14.47 -4.24
CA TYR A 210 0.30 -13.45 -3.23
C TYR A 210 -1.06 -13.65 -2.53
N THR A 211 -1.99 -14.43 -3.09
CA THR A 211 -3.31 -14.66 -2.47
C THR A 211 -3.31 -15.91 -1.59
N PRO A 212 -3.63 -15.79 -0.29
CA PRO A 212 -3.68 -16.91 0.64
C PRO A 212 -4.71 -17.96 0.21
N GLU A 213 -4.42 -19.25 0.39
CA GLU A 213 -5.31 -20.35 0.01
C GLU A 213 -6.75 -20.20 0.51
N GLY A 214 -6.93 -19.79 1.77
CA GLY A 214 -8.25 -19.55 2.38
C GLY A 214 -9.08 -18.44 1.71
N GLU A 215 -8.42 -17.56 0.96
CA GLU A 215 -9.03 -16.40 0.28
C GLU A 215 -9.23 -16.62 -1.22
N GLN A 216 -8.61 -17.63 -1.82
CA GLN A 216 -8.67 -17.87 -3.26
C GLN A 216 -10.09 -18.14 -3.76
N LYS A 217 -10.94 -18.79 -2.94
CA LYS A 217 -12.37 -19.00 -3.27
C LYS A 217 -13.14 -17.68 -3.36
N ALA A 218 -12.76 -16.67 -2.55
CA ALA A 218 -13.39 -15.36 -2.62
C ALA A 218 -13.05 -14.66 -3.93
N VAL A 219 -11.81 -14.77 -4.42
CA VAL A 219 -11.39 -14.22 -5.72
C VAL A 219 -12.25 -14.76 -6.86
N VAL A 220 -12.43 -16.09 -6.94
CA VAL A 220 -13.27 -16.73 -7.97
C VAL A 220 -14.73 -16.25 -7.88
N ARG A 221 -15.28 -16.18 -6.66
CA ARG A 221 -16.66 -15.72 -6.44
C ARG A 221 -16.83 -14.26 -6.88
N GLU A 222 -15.91 -13.38 -6.51
CA GLU A 222 -15.92 -11.97 -6.87
C GLU A 222 -15.82 -11.78 -8.39
N ALA A 223 -14.93 -12.52 -9.05
CA ALA A 223 -14.82 -12.51 -10.51
C ALA A 223 -16.13 -12.92 -11.20
N ARG A 224 -16.80 -13.97 -10.71
CA ARG A 224 -18.12 -14.40 -11.23
C ARG A 224 -19.21 -13.35 -11.03
N ILE A 225 -19.22 -12.67 -9.89
CA ILE A 225 -20.14 -11.55 -9.64
C ILE A 225 -19.90 -10.43 -10.65
N TYR A 226 -18.64 -10.05 -10.89
CA TYR A 226 -18.31 -8.98 -11.84
C TYR A 226 -18.72 -9.36 -13.27
N VAL A 227 -18.40 -10.58 -13.70
CA VAL A 227 -18.84 -11.12 -15.00
C VAL A 227 -20.37 -11.12 -15.11
N GLY A 228 -21.09 -11.49 -14.04
CA GLY A 228 -22.55 -11.43 -13.99
C GLY A 228 -23.09 -10.02 -14.18
N ILE A 229 -22.57 -9.03 -13.44
CA ILE A 229 -23.00 -7.62 -13.55
C ILE A 229 -22.75 -7.08 -14.96
N LEU A 230 -21.55 -7.30 -15.51
CA LEU A 230 -21.21 -6.87 -16.86
C LEU A 230 -22.03 -7.60 -17.92
N GLY A 231 -22.28 -8.90 -17.74
CA GLY A 231 -23.15 -9.70 -18.59
C GLY A 231 -24.58 -9.18 -18.62
N VAL A 232 -25.13 -8.75 -17.47
CA VAL A 232 -26.44 -8.10 -17.41
C VAL A 232 -26.44 -6.76 -18.15
N ALA A 233 -25.41 -5.93 -18.01
CA ALA A 233 -25.31 -4.67 -18.75
C ALA A 233 -25.22 -4.89 -20.28
N ILE A 234 -24.48 -5.91 -20.72
CA ILE A 234 -24.39 -6.31 -22.13
C ILE A 234 -25.75 -6.84 -22.63
N ALA A 235 -26.38 -7.75 -21.88
CA ALA A 235 -27.68 -8.31 -22.22
C ALA A 235 -28.76 -7.22 -22.31
N TRP A 236 -28.74 -6.24 -21.40
CA TRP A 236 -29.62 -5.08 -21.44
C TRP A 236 -29.37 -4.25 -22.71
N SER A 237 -28.11 -4.02 -23.06
CA SER A 237 -27.74 -3.28 -24.29
C SER A 237 -28.25 -3.98 -25.54
N VAL A 238 -28.12 -5.31 -25.61
CA VAL A 238 -28.64 -6.14 -26.71
C VAL A 238 -30.17 -6.11 -26.75
N ALA A 239 -30.84 -6.34 -25.61
CA ALA A 239 -32.30 -6.39 -25.53
C ALA A 239 -32.97 -5.06 -25.92
N THR A 240 -32.28 -3.94 -25.71
CA THR A 240 -32.78 -2.59 -26.04
C THR A 240 -32.22 -2.04 -27.34
N THR A 241 -31.36 -2.80 -28.04
CA THR A 241 -30.61 -2.33 -29.21
C THR A 241 -29.93 -0.97 -28.95
N SER A 242 -29.35 -0.81 -27.76
CA SER A 242 -28.83 0.44 -27.26
C SER A 242 -27.48 0.26 -26.59
N ILE A 243 -26.53 1.15 -26.88
CA ILE A 243 -25.21 1.14 -26.24
C ILE A 243 -25.24 1.70 -24.80
N TRP A 244 -26.32 2.37 -24.40
CA TRP A 244 -26.31 3.16 -23.18
C TRP A 244 -26.05 2.38 -21.89
N PRO A 245 -26.60 1.17 -21.66
CA PRO A 245 -26.31 0.44 -20.42
C PRO A 245 -24.81 0.19 -20.23
N VAL A 246 -24.10 -0.25 -21.27
CA VAL A 246 -22.63 -0.43 -21.19
C VAL A 246 -21.86 0.89 -21.16
N MET A 247 -22.39 1.98 -21.74
CA MET A 247 -21.79 3.32 -21.59
C MET A 247 -21.81 3.82 -20.15
N PHE A 248 -22.68 3.31 -19.28
CA PHE A 248 -22.72 3.68 -17.85
C PHE A 248 -22.15 2.59 -16.92
N ILE A 249 -22.05 1.34 -17.39
CA ILE A 249 -21.57 0.19 -16.59
C ILE A 249 -20.48 -0.56 -17.35
N GLY A 250 -19.28 -0.63 -16.77
CA GLY A 250 -18.14 -1.36 -17.36
C GLY A 250 -17.30 -0.54 -18.35
N LEU A 251 -17.88 -0.02 -19.46
CA LEU A 251 -17.10 0.83 -20.37
C LEU A 251 -16.52 2.12 -19.77
N PRO A 252 -17.11 2.74 -18.71
CA PRO A 252 -16.49 3.92 -18.10
C PRO A 252 -15.11 3.64 -17.49
N THR A 253 -14.83 2.38 -17.13
CA THR A 253 -13.48 1.97 -16.78
C THR A 253 -12.54 2.15 -17.97
N LEU A 254 -12.93 1.72 -19.17
CA LEU A 254 -12.12 1.81 -20.39
C LEU A 254 -11.84 3.24 -20.81
N TYR A 255 -12.87 4.09 -20.96
CA TYR A 255 -12.66 5.47 -21.41
C TYR A 255 -12.29 6.43 -20.26
N GLY A 256 -12.26 5.95 -19.02
CA GLY A 256 -11.82 6.69 -17.83
C GLY A 256 -10.40 6.36 -17.34
N VAL A 257 -9.83 5.23 -17.78
CA VAL A 257 -8.54 4.70 -17.29
C VAL A 257 -7.37 5.64 -17.50
N TRP A 258 -7.45 6.56 -18.47
CA TRP A 258 -6.41 7.55 -18.72
C TRP A 258 -6.06 8.33 -17.45
N LEU A 259 -7.02 8.58 -16.55
CA LEU A 259 -6.75 9.31 -15.32
C LEU A 259 -6.03 8.44 -14.27
N VAL A 260 -6.29 7.12 -14.27
CA VAL A 260 -5.51 6.15 -13.46
C VAL A 260 -4.05 6.16 -13.89
N VAL A 261 -3.81 6.05 -15.21
CA VAL A 261 -2.47 6.07 -15.78
C VAL A 261 -1.81 7.43 -15.56
N PHE A 262 -2.58 8.51 -15.64
CA PHE A 262 -2.10 9.86 -15.43
C PHE A 262 -1.50 10.06 -14.04
N PHE A 263 -2.21 9.63 -13.00
CA PHE A 263 -1.68 9.69 -11.64
C PHE A 263 -0.67 8.58 -11.34
N GLY A 264 -0.90 7.35 -11.81
CA GLY A 264 -0.03 6.21 -11.57
C GLY A 264 1.39 6.39 -12.13
N LEU A 265 1.55 7.04 -13.28
CA LEU A 265 2.88 7.39 -13.80
C LEU A 265 3.68 8.27 -12.82
N THR A 266 2.99 9.12 -12.05
CA THR A 266 3.65 10.02 -11.11
C THR A 266 4.18 9.35 -9.86
N GLN A 267 3.79 8.11 -9.58
CA GLN A 267 4.19 7.36 -8.38
C GLN A 267 5.63 6.84 -8.51
N HIS A 268 5.85 5.88 -9.40
CA HIS A 268 7.07 5.07 -9.46
C HIS A 268 7.78 5.07 -10.83
N ALA A 269 7.13 5.55 -11.90
CA ALA A 269 7.61 5.32 -13.27
C ALA A 269 9.03 5.87 -13.51
N GLY A 270 9.94 5.00 -13.93
CA GLY A 270 11.33 5.36 -14.21
C GLY A 270 12.19 5.70 -12.98
N LEU A 271 11.74 5.38 -11.77
CA LEU A 271 12.54 5.48 -10.54
C LEU A 271 13.27 4.17 -10.23
N THR A 272 14.26 4.24 -9.35
CA THR A 272 15.21 3.17 -9.03
C THR A 272 14.50 1.90 -8.55
N GLU A 273 14.83 0.78 -9.18
CA GLU A 273 14.36 -0.55 -8.79
C GLU A 273 15.31 -1.18 -7.76
N ASP A 274 14.80 -2.14 -6.97
CA ASP A 274 15.58 -2.87 -5.96
C ASP A 274 16.26 -1.99 -4.88
N ALA A 275 15.68 -0.83 -4.61
CA ALA A 275 16.14 0.08 -3.57
C ALA A 275 15.24 0.01 -2.34
N LEU A 276 15.82 -0.26 -1.16
CA LEU A 276 15.12 -0.30 0.14
C LEU A 276 14.92 1.10 0.76
N ASP A 277 14.66 2.09 -0.08
CA ASP A 277 14.39 3.48 0.31
C ASP A 277 13.33 4.08 -0.60
N HIS A 278 12.16 4.39 -0.04
CA HIS A 278 11.05 4.97 -0.79
C HIS A 278 11.40 6.33 -1.42
N ARG A 279 12.42 7.04 -0.92
CA ARG A 279 12.86 8.31 -1.51
C ARG A 279 13.56 8.13 -2.87
N LEU A 280 14.02 6.91 -3.18
CA LEU A 280 14.67 6.56 -4.44
C LEU A 280 13.69 6.00 -5.46
N ASN A 281 12.64 5.31 -4.99
CA ASN A 281 11.75 4.53 -5.82
C ASN A 281 10.31 5.09 -5.88
N THR A 282 10.04 6.20 -5.17
CA THR A 282 8.72 6.83 -5.08
C THR A 282 8.82 8.35 -5.17
N ARG A 283 7.76 9.02 -5.66
CA ARG A 283 7.71 10.49 -5.82
C ARG A 283 6.58 11.15 -5.05
N THR A 284 6.89 12.36 -4.58
CA THR A 284 5.90 13.35 -4.14
C THR A 284 5.82 14.49 -5.15
N VAL A 285 4.60 14.85 -5.54
CA VAL A 285 4.30 15.84 -6.57
C VAL A 285 3.29 16.83 -6.03
N TYR A 286 3.54 18.14 -6.12
CA TYR A 286 2.51 19.12 -5.80
C TYR A 286 1.46 19.17 -6.91
N MET A 287 0.18 19.15 -6.49
CA MET A 287 -0.96 19.15 -7.39
C MET A 287 -1.97 20.22 -6.97
N ASN A 288 -2.76 20.69 -7.95
CA ASN A 288 -3.85 21.65 -7.70
C ASN A 288 -5.01 20.99 -6.90
N PRO A 289 -5.91 21.77 -6.28
CA PRO A 289 -6.99 21.23 -5.45
C PRO A 289 -7.90 20.21 -6.14
N VAL A 290 -8.16 20.36 -7.44
CA VAL A 290 -9.00 19.41 -8.20
C VAL A 290 -8.30 18.06 -8.31
N PHE A 291 -7.03 18.03 -8.68
CA PHE A 291 -6.27 16.78 -8.77
C PHE A 291 -6.09 16.13 -7.39
N ARG A 292 -5.85 16.93 -6.35
CA ARG A 292 -5.78 16.44 -4.98
C ARG A 292 -7.09 15.82 -4.51
N PHE A 293 -8.24 16.33 -4.95
CA PHE A 293 -9.52 15.69 -4.71
C PHE A 293 -9.66 14.39 -5.52
N LEU A 294 -9.43 14.44 -6.84
CA LEU A 294 -9.57 13.28 -7.74
C LEU A 294 -8.62 12.13 -7.39
N TYR A 295 -7.49 12.45 -6.79
CA TYR A 295 -6.46 11.49 -6.41
C TYR A 295 -6.37 11.23 -4.89
N SER A 296 -7.31 11.75 -4.09
CA SER A 296 -7.29 11.61 -2.62
C SER A 296 -5.92 11.95 -2.04
N ASN A 297 -5.35 13.13 -2.31
CA ASN A 297 -4.01 13.55 -1.86
C ASN A 297 -2.87 12.52 -2.05
N MET A 298 -3.04 11.46 -2.84
CA MET A 298 -2.01 10.43 -3.09
C MET A 298 -0.83 10.97 -3.89
N ASN A 299 -0.86 12.24 -4.25
CA ASN A 299 0.29 12.97 -4.75
C ASN A 299 1.43 13.08 -3.71
N TYR A 300 1.14 12.83 -2.42
CA TYR A 300 2.09 12.61 -1.33
C TYR A 300 2.43 11.12 -1.19
N HIS A 301 2.89 10.51 -2.29
CA HIS A 301 3.01 9.06 -2.41
C HIS A 301 4.18 8.50 -1.58
N VAL A 302 5.30 9.24 -1.47
CA VAL A 302 6.43 8.83 -0.62
C VAL A 302 5.98 8.73 0.84
N GLU A 303 5.26 9.75 1.30
CA GLU A 303 4.72 9.80 2.65
C GLU A 303 3.74 8.66 2.91
N HIS A 304 2.88 8.39 1.93
CA HIS A 304 1.95 7.26 1.99
C HIS A 304 2.68 5.92 2.14
N HIS A 305 3.68 5.63 1.32
CA HIS A 305 4.46 4.38 1.42
C HIS A 305 5.17 4.24 2.76
N MET A 306 5.69 5.34 3.31
CA MET A 306 6.36 5.33 4.61
C MET A 306 5.37 5.21 5.79
N PHE A 307 4.15 5.71 5.63
CA PHE A 307 3.13 5.77 6.69
C PHE A 307 1.70 5.53 6.15
N PRO A 308 1.40 4.32 5.63
CA PRO A 308 0.12 4.02 4.95
C PRO A 308 -1.08 4.03 5.91
N THR A 309 -0.82 4.13 7.22
CA THR A 309 -1.85 4.27 8.25
C THR A 309 -2.43 5.68 8.32
N VAL A 310 -1.71 6.68 7.81
CA VAL A 310 -2.15 8.07 7.82
C VAL A 310 -3.20 8.26 6.73
N PRO A 311 -4.44 8.68 7.06
CA PRO A 311 -5.47 8.92 6.07
C PRO A 311 -5.05 9.99 5.08
N TYR A 312 -5.47 9.84 3.82
CA TYR A 312 -5.15 10.78 2.77
C TYR A 312 -5.39 12.27 3.07
N TYR A 313 -6.42 12.61 3.85
CA TYR A 313 -6.71 14.00 4.19
C TYR A 313 -5.69 14.61 5.16
N ASN A 314 -4.87 13.78 5.84
CA ASN A 314 -3.79 14.18 6.73
C ASN A 314 -2.39 14.07 6.09
N LEU A 315 -2.24 13.42 4.92
CA LEU A 315 -0.97 13.37 4.18
C LEU A 315 -0.31 14.74 3.94
N PRO A 316 -1.04 15.85 3.69
CA PRO A 316 -0.41 17.17 3.54
C PRO A 316 0.25 17.67 4.83
N ALA A 317 -0.35 17.36 5.98
CA ALA A 317 0.22 17.68 7.28
C ALA A 317 1.42 16.79 7.58
N LEU A 318 1.32 15.48 7.31
CA LEU A 318 2.45 14.55 7.40
C LEU A 318 3.64 15.02 6.54
N HIS A 319 3.39 15.39 5.28
CA HIS A 319 4.41 15.95 4.40
C HIS A 319 5.10 17.17 5.04
N ALA A 320 4.34 18.09 5.66
CA ALA A 320 4.93 19.25 6.31
C ALA A 320 5.90 18.87 7.44
N GLU A 321 5.62 17.80 8.18
CA GLU A 321 6.49 17.28 9.26
C GLU A 321 7.77 16.64 8.70
N VAL A 322 7.66 15.80 7.66
CA VAL A 322 8.78 14.94 7.22
C VAL A 322 9.54 15.45 5.99
N LYS A 323 9.04 16.45 5.26
CA LYS A 323 9.62 16.90 3.97
C LYS A 323 11.11 17.26 4.03
N GLN A 324 11.63 17.64 5.20
CA GLN A 324 13.05 17.95 5.39
C GLN A 324 13.96 16.71 5.29
N TYR A 325 13.41 15.51 5.39
CA TYR A 325 14.11 14.22 5.27
C TYR A 325 13.92 13.56 3.89
N LEU A 326 13.04 14.13 3.06
CA LEU A 326 12.67 13.59 1.75
C LEU A 326 13.42 14.28 0.61
N ALA A 327 13.43 13.63 -0.55
CA ALA A 327 13.78 14.32 -1.79
C ALA A 327 12.86 15.53 -2.01
N PRO A 328 13.38 16.66 -2.54
CA PRO A 328 12.54 17.80 -2.88
C PRO A 328 11.34 17.38 -3.73
N PRO A 329 10.10 17.78 -3.36
CA PRO A 329 8.92 17.43 -4.11
C PRO A 329 8.92 18.13 -5.47
N LEU A 330 8.34 17.48 -6.46
CA LEU A 330 8.18 18.10 -7.78
C LEU A 330 7.17 19.25 -7.68
N PRO A 331 7.47 20.43 -8.25
CA PRO A 331 6.69 21.64 -8.02
C PRO A 331 5.29 21.60 -8.65
N ASN A 332 5.08 20.74 -9.66
CA ASN A 332 3.79 20.54 -10.32
C ASN A 332 3.80 19.26 -11.17
N THR A 333 2.62 18.86 -11.66
CA THR A 333 2.46 17.69 -12.53
C THR A 333 3.26 17.79 -13.83
N LEU A 334 3.42 18.98 -14.43
CA LEU A 334 4.22 19.12 -15.66
C LEU A 334 5.70 18.83 -15.41
N ALA A 335 6.25 19.27 -14.28
CA ALA A 335 7.61 18.94 -13.87
C ALA A 335 7.78 17.43 -13.65
N ALA A 336 6.78 16.77 -13.05
CA ALA A 336 6.76 15.31 -12.91
C ALA A 336 6.84 14.61 -14.25
N TYR A 337 6.01 14.99 -15.22
CA TYR A 337 6.01 14.39 -16.55
C TYR A 337 7.31 14.63 -17.32
N ARG A 338 7.94 15.81 -17.18
CA ARG A 338 9.25 16.07 -17.80
C ARG A 338 10.32 15.14 -17.27
N GLU A 339 10.34 14.90 -15.95
CA GLU A 339 11.27 13.97 -15.33
C GLU A 339 10.98 12.52 -15.76
N ILE A 340 9.72 12.10 -15.73
CA ILE A 340 9.31 10.74 -16.17
C ILE A 340 9.73 10.50 -17.61
N LEU A 341 9.44 11.42 -18.53
CA LEU A 341 9.85 11.27 -19.93
C LEU A 341 11.37 11.22 -20.08
N THR A 342 12.11 11.99 -19.29
CA THR A 342 13.58 11.95 -19.27
C THR A 342 14.09 10.58 -18.81
N ALA A 343 13.52 10.05 -17.74
CA ALA A 343 13.85 8.73 -17.20
C ALA A 343 13.60 7.63 -18.24
N LEU A 344 12.42 7.64 -18.85
CA LEU A 344 12.02 6.65 -19.85
C LEU A 344 12.87 6.72 -21.13
N ASP A 345 13.17 7.93 -21.61
CA ASP A 345 14.04 8.11 -22.78
C ASP A 345 15.48 7.67 -22.51
N GLY A 346 15.97 7.87 -21.28
CA GLY A 346 17.27 7.36 -20.82
C GLY A 346 17.28 5.84 -20.73
N GLN A 347 16.29 5.26 -20.05
CA GLN A 347 16.12 3.82 -19.86
C GLN A 347 15.90 3.06 -21.15
N ALA A 348 15.27 3.69 -22.15
CA ALA A 348 15.13 3.11 -23.49
C ALA A 348 16.47 2.99 -24.24
N LYS A 349 17.48 3.80 -23.88
CA LYS A 349 18.82 3.77 -24.48
C LYS A 349 19.79 2.91 -23.67
N ASP A 350 19.68 2.98 -22.35
CA ASP A 350 20.49 2.23 -21.40
C ASP A 350 19.61 1.82 -20.22
N LEU A 351 19.36 0.51 -20.07
CA LEU A 351 18.51 0.00 -18.98
C LEU A 351 19.08 0.27 -17.58
N ALA A 352 20.38 0.58 -17.47
CA ALA A 352 21.02 1.01 -16.23
C ALA A 352 20.88 2.52 -15.95
N PHE A 353 20.23 3.27 -16.84
CA PHE A 353 20.01 4.70 -16.63
C PHE A 353 19.16 4.95 -15.38
N GLU A 354 19.76 5.67 -14.43
CA GLU A 354 19.08 6.23 -13.27
C GLU A 354 19.00 7.75 -13.40
N LEU A 355 17.90 8.31 -12.89
CA LEU A 355 17.82 9.76 -12.71
C LEU A 355 18.88 10.19 -11.68
N PRO A 356 19.46 11.40 -11.83
CA PRO A 356 20.34 11.95 -10.81
C PRO A 356 19.65 11.92 -9.44
N LEU A 357 20.36 11.43 -8.42
CA LEU A 357 19.86 11.40 -7.04
C LEU A 357 19.41 12.80 -6.63
N ARG A 358 18.15 12.93 -6.23
CA ARG A 358 17.58 14.19 -5.78
C ARG A 358 18.11 14.52 -4.39
N ASN A 359 19.27 15.18 -4.30
CA ASN A 359 19.86 15.79 -3.09
C ASN A 359 19.28 15.22 -1.78
N LEU A 360 19.45 13.91 -1.56
CA LEU A 360 18.76 13.22 -0.47
C LEU A 360 19.36 13.71 0.84
N PRO A 361 18.55 14.31 1.74
CA PRO A 361 19.06 14.74 3.02
C PRO A 361 19.63 13.54 3.78
N THR A 362 20.88 13.65 4.24
CA THR A 362 21.48 12.69 5.18
C THR A 362 20.89 12.97 6.56
N GLY A 363 19.77 12.33 6.88
CA GLY A 363 19.17 12.35 8.21
C GLY A 363 19.48 11.05 8.98
N PRO A 364 19.39 11.06 10.32
CA PRO A 364 19.54 9.85 11.10
C PRO A 364 18.43 8.85 10.74
N ASP A 365 18.84 7.61 10.46
CA ASP A 365 17.95 6.48 10.19
C ASP A 365 17.36 6.02 11.53
N HIS A 366 16.15 6.47 11.85
CA HIS A 366 15.46 6.03 13.07
C HIS A 366 14.51 4.88 12.73
N GLY A 367 15.11 3.76 12.34
CA GLY A 367 14.44 2.46 12.22
C GLY A 367 14.02 1.83 13.55
N GLY A 368 14.03 2.58 14.66
CA GLY A 368 13.54 2.12 15.95
C GLY A 368 13.30 3.29 16.89
N VAL A 369 12.05 3.46 17.31
CA VAL A 369 11.72 4.26 18.51
C VAL A 369 12.59 3.73 19.66
N GLY A 370 13.23 4.65 20.38
CA GLY A 370 14.29 4.38 21.36
C GLY A 370 14.12 3.06 22.09
N THR A 371 15.06 2.14 21.85
CA THR A 371 15.20 0.92 22.63
C THR A 371 15.40 1.30 24.09
N VAL A 372 14.41 1.02 24.93
CA VAL A 372 14.65 0.94 26.37
C VAL A 372 15.39 -0.37 26.58
N ASP A 373 16.71 -0.29 26.74
CA ASP A 373 17.48 -1.41 27.26
C ASP A 373 17.01 -1.63 28.70
N VAL A 374 16.09 -2.58 28.87
CA VAL A 374 15.55 -2.92 30.19
C VAL A 374 16.60 -3.58 31.08
N GLY A 375 17.78 -3.92 30.55
CA GLY A 375 18.83 -4.63 31.27
C GLY A 375 18.35 -6.01 31.66
N VAL A 376 18.95 -7.05 31.11
CA VAL A 376 18.64 -8.42 31.51
C VAL A 376 18.98 -8.58 33.00
N ARG A 377 17.96 -8.57 33.87
CA ARG A 377 18.10 -9.05 35.25
C ARG A 377 17.57 -10.47 35.31
N LEU A 378 18.48 -11.43 35.14
CA LEU A 378 18.21 -12.84 35.44
C LEU A 378 18.01 -12.97 36.95
N TRP A 379 16.76 -12.95 37.41
CA TRP A 379 16.40 -13.43 38.75
C TRP A 379 16.09 -14.92 38.63
N GLY A 380 16.54 -15.72 39.60
CA GLY A 380 16.42 -17.18 39.57
C GLY A 380 14.97 -17.69 39.66
N SER A 381 14.24 -17.67 38.54
CA SER A 381 13.04 -18.44 38.13
C SER A 381 12.62 -17.95 36.73
N PRO A 382 11.93 -18.76 35.89
CA PRO A 382 11.94 -18.66 34.41
C PRO A 382 11.18 -17.47 33.77
N GLY A 383 10.96 -16.36 34.49
CA GLY A 383 10.23 -15.20 34.00
C GLY A 383 11.10 -14.12 33.35
N VAL A 384 10.63 -13.54 32.25
CA VAL A 384 11.21 -12.37 31.59
C VAL A 384 10.62 -11.10 32.20
N ASP A 385 11.48 -10.24 32.76
CA ASP A 385 11.11 -8.93 33.31
C ASP A 385 11.10 -7.85 32.22
N LEU A 386 9.95 -7.24 32.00
CA LEU A 386 9.72 -6.23 30.97
C LEU A 386 9.71 -4.79 31.54
N GLY A 387 9.97 -4.62 32.84
CA GLY A 387 10.08 -3.33 33.50
C GLY A 387 8.98 -3.04 34.51
N ALA A 388 9.11 -1.89 35.18
CA ALA A 388 8.17 -1.45 36.21
C ALA A 388 6.84 -1.00 35.59
N VAL A 389 5.71 -1.45 36.15
CA VAL A 389 4.36 -1.10 35.69
C VAL A 389 4.15 0.41 35.65
N GLU A 390 4.64 1.12 36.67
CA GLU A 390 4.52 2.58 36.79
C GLU A 390 5.23 3.36 35.68
N SER A 391 6.22 2.73 35.02
CA SER A 391 6.92 3.36 33.92
C SER A 391 6.07 3.44 32.65
N PHE A 392 4.97 2.68 32.52
CA PHE A 392 4.10 2.64 31.34
C PHE A 392 2.88 3.53 31.54
N VAL A 393 2.67 4.49 30.64
CA VAL A 393 1.54 5.44 30.71
C VAL A 393 0.29 4.82 30.10
N ASN A 394 -0.89 5.12 30.64
CA ASN A 394 -2.16 4.63 30.06
C ASN A 394 -2.30 5.04 28.58
N GLY A 395 -2.58 4.07 27.73
CA GLY A 395 -2.67 4.20 26.28
C GLY A 395 -1.34 3.99 25.53
N GLU A 396 -0.23 3.75 26.24
CA GLU A 396 1.07 3.52 25.64
C GLU A 396 1.20 2.12 25.03
N ILE A 397 1.95 2.05 23.93
CA ILE A 397 2.55 0.82 23.40
C ILE A 397 4.05 1.02 23.46
N ARG A 398 4.77 0.07 24.06
CA ARG A 398 6.22 0.16 24.22
C ARG A 398 6.91 -1.10 23.72
N ARG A 399 7.99 -0.90 22.97
CA ARG A 399 8.93 -1.96 22.61
C ARG A 399 9.81 -2.29 23.80
N VAL A 400 9.90 -3.57 24.12
CA VAL A 400 10.81 -4.08 25.14
C VAL A 400 11.62 -5.23 24.53
N ASP A 401 12.93 -5.05 24.48
CA ASP A 401 13.85 -6.04 23.94
C ASP A 401 14.54 -6.77 25.09
N VAL A 402 14.52 -8.11 25.06
CA VAL A 402 15.19 -8.96 26.05
C VAL A 402 15.96 -10.04 25.32
N GLU A 403 17.29 -10.01 25.45
CA GLU A 403 18.20 -10.91 24.72
C GLU A 403 17.91 -10.89 23.21
N ASP A 404 17.54 -12.03 22.64
CA ASP A 404 17.21 -12.28 21.24
C ASP A 404 15.71 -12.19 20.93
N ALA A 405 14.87 -11.85 21.92
CA ALA A 405 13.44 -11.63 21.78
C ALA A 405 13.06 -10.15 21.85
N THR A 406 11.93 -9.82 21.24
CA THR A 406 11.35 -8.47 21.25
C THR A 406 9.86 -8.56 21.52
N TYR A 407 9.35 -7.66 22.37
CA TYR A 407 7.98 -7.67 22.86
C TYR A 407 7.33 -6.30 22.65
N ALA A 408 6.01 -6.34 22.47
CA ALA A 408 5.17 -5.15 22.54
C ALA A 408 4.33 -5.20 23.82
N VAL A 409 4.53 -4.21 24.70
CA VAL A 409 3.79 -4.05 25.95
C VAL A 409 2.76 -2.96 25.77
N TYR A 410 1.49 -3.28 26.03
CA TYR A 410 0.35 -2.38 25.89
C TYR A 410 -0.20 -2.03 27.26
N ARG A 411 -0.34 -0.74 27.57
CA ARG A 411 -1.05 -0.26 28.76
C ARG A 411 -2.43 0.22 28.34
N LEU A 412 -3.45 -0.63 28.49
CA LEU A 412 -4.82 -0.36 28.06
C LEU A 412 -5.61 0.49 29.08
N ALA A 413 -6.80 0.93 28.69
CA ALA A 413 -7.72 1.64 29.57
C ALA A 413 -8.09 0.78 30.79
N GLY A 414 -8.05 1.36 31.99
CA GLY A 414 -8.27 0.64 33.25
C GLY A 414 -7.00 0.04 33.88
N SER A 415 -5.81 0.43 33.42
CA SER A 415 -4.49 -0.09 33.87
C SER A 415 -4.22 -1.56 33.53
N GLU A 416 -5.00 -2.15 32.62
CA GLU A 416 -4.76 -3.49 32.08
C GLU A 416 -3.44 -3.49 31.27
N ILE A 417 -2.54 -4.42 31.59
CA ILE A 417 -1.31 -4.66 30.82
C ILE A 417 -1.52 -5.89 29.95
N VAL A 418 -1.21 -5.74 28.67
CA VAL A 418 -1.14 -6.86 27.72
C VAL A 418 0.29 -6.92 27.18
N VAL A 419 0.80 -8.12 26.93
CA VAL A 419 2.11 -8.32 26.30
C VAL A 419 1.96 -9.30 25.15
N THR A 420 2.57 -8.98 24.01
CA THR A 420 2.64 -9.86 22.85
C THR A 420 4.06 -9.98 22.34
N ASP A 421 4.29 -10.91 21.42
CA ASP A 421 5.45 -10.84 20.54
C ASP A 421 5.52 -9.43 19.89
N GLY A 422 6.74 -8.92 19.73
CA GLY A 422 6.97 -7.56 19.24
C GLY A 422 6.79 -7.43 17.73
N LEU A 423 6.95 -8.52 16.96
CA LEU A 423 6.89 -8.49 15.50
C LEU A 423 5.54 -8.98 14.96
N CYS A 424 5.01 -8.26 13.99
CA CYS A 424 3.82 -8.66 13.24
C CYS A 424 4.07 -9.96 12.45
N THR A 425 3.17 -10.94 12.59
CA THR A 425 3.25 -12.25 11.89
C THR A 425 3.13 -12.17 10.37
N HIS A 426 2.77 -11.01 9.80
CA HIS A 426 2.67 -10.83 8.35
C HIS A 426 3.98 -10.37 7.69
N GLY A 427 4.62 -9.33 8.22
CA GLY A 427 5.73 -8.67 7.53
C GLY A 427 6.81 -8.15 8.47
N ALA A 428 6.93 -8.77 9.65
CA ALA A 428 7.93 -8.50 10.68
C ALA A 428 8.07 -7.03 11.12
N ALA A 429 7.06 -6.20 10.90
CA ALA A 429 7.03 -4.85 11.43
C ALA A 429 6.81 -4.87 12.94
N HIS A 430 7.56 -4.05 13.68
CA HIS A 430 7.42 -4.00 15.13
C HIS A 430 6.08 -3.35 15.52
N LEU A 431 5.29 -4.04 16.33
CA LEU A 431 3.93 -3.64 16.72
C LEU A 431 3.89 -2.45 17.68
N ALA A 432 4.99 -2.15 18.38
CA ALA A 432 5.08 -0.95 19.21
C ALA A 432 4.97 0.37 18.41
N ASP A 433 5.28 0.35 17.11
CA ASP A 433 5.07 1.51 16.24
C ASP A 433 3.63 1.60 15.72
N GLY A 434 2.78 0.63 16.09
CA GLY A 434 1.39 0.51 15.68
C GLY A 434 0.44 1.42 16.45
N THR A 435 -0.85 1.14 16.33
CA THR A 435 -1.90 1.90 17.02
C THR A 435 -2.99 0.98 17.55
N ILE A 436 -3.48 1.24 18.76
CA ILE A 436 -4.60 0.49 19.33
C ILE A 436 -5.92 1.05 18.77
N VAL A 437 -6.74 0.18 18.19
CA VAL A 437 -8.09 0.49 17.67
C VAL A 437 -9.07 -0.51 18.26
N ASP A 438 -10.05 -0.07 19.04
CA ASP A 438 -11.09 -0.93 19.63
C ASP A 438 -10.54 -2.20 20.33
N ARG A 439 -9.51 -2.05 21.18
CA ARG A 439 -8.75 -3.14 21.84
C ARG A 439 -7.99 -4.10 20.90
N MET A 440 -7.81 -3.73 19.64
CA MET A 440 -6.95 -4.46 18.69
C MET A 440 -5.67 -3.67 18.43
N ILE A 441 -4.54 -4.36 18.27
CA ILE A 441 -3.31 -3.73 17.79
C ILE A 441 -3.30 -3.73 16.26
N GLU A 442 -3.25 -2.55 15.68
CA GLU A 442 -3.08 -2.34 14.24
C GLU A 442 -1.60 -2.18 13.89
N CYS A 443 -1.12 -3.09 13.04
CA CYS A 443 0.25 -3.11 12.54
C CYS A 443 0.56 -1.83 11.74
N PRO A 444 1.71 -1.17 11.99
CA PRO A 444 2.07 0.10 11.38
C PRO A 444 2.47 0.01 9.90
N LYS A 445 2.65 -1.22 9.38
CA LYS A 445 3.10 -1.45 8.01
C LYS A 445 1.94 -1.58 7.02
N HIS A 446 0.98 -2.47 7.27
CA HIS A 446 -0.14 -2.72 6.35
C HIS A 446 -1.50 -2.77 7.04
N ASN A 447 -1.60 -2.17 8.24
CA ASN A 447 -2.83 -2.03 8.99
C ASN A 447 -3.58 -3.33 9.34
N GLY A 448 -2.88 -4.47 9.30
CA GLY A 448 -3.41 -5.73 9.82
C GLY A 448 -3.66 -5.62 11.31
N ARG A 449 -4.72 -6.24 11.81
CA ARG A 449 -5.11 -6.14 13.22
C ARG A 449 -5.11 -7.48 13.91
N PHE A 450 -4.67 -7.48 15.16
CA PHE A 450 -4.80 -8.61 16.09
C PHE A 450 -5.67 -8.20 17.27
N ASP A 451 -6.54 -9.09 17.72
CA ASP A 451 -7.21 -8.95 19.01
C ASP A 451 -6.17 -9.06 20.13
N LEU A 452 -6.06 -8.05 21.01
CA LEU A 452 -5.02 -8.05 22.04
C LEU A 452 -5.26 -9.08 23.17
N ARG A 453 -6.47 -9.61 23.30
CA ARG A 453 -6.78 -10.62 24.32
C ARG A 453 -6.43 -12.02 23.84
N THR A 454 -6.71 -12.33 22.58
CA THR A 454 -6.55 -13.68 22.04
C THR A 454 -5.38 -13.83 21.08
N GLY A 455 -4.86 -12.72 20.55
CA GLY A 455 -3.85 -12.72 19.50
C GLY A 455 -4.41 -13.01 18.10
N GLU A 456 -5.70 -13.31 17.99
CA GLU A 456 -6.32 -13.75 16.75
C GLU A 456 -6.33 -12.62 15.69
N PRO A 457 -6.09 -12.94 14.40
CA PRO A 457 -6.21 -11.98 13.33
C PRO A 457 -7.63 -11.41 13.23
N ALA A 458 -7.78 -10.11 13.47
CA ALA A 458 -9.04 -9.40 13.38
C ALA A 458 -9.20 -8.64 12.06
N ARG A 459 -8.09 -8.33 11.37
CA ARG A 459 -8.10 -7.66 10.07
C ARG A 459 -6.92 -8.06 9.21
N LYS A 460 -7.19 -8.35 7.94
CA LYS A 460 -6.16 -8.57 6.89
C LYS A 460 -5.14 -7.41 6.86
N PRO A 461 -3.86 -7.68 6.54
CA PRO A 461 -3.35 -8.92 5.91
C PRO A 461 -2.83 -9.99 6.87
N VAL A 462 -2.96 -9.83 8.18
CA VAL A 462 -2.50 -10.83 9.14
C VAL A 462 -3.40 -12.07 9.13
N LYS A 463 -2.81 -13.25 9.30
CA LYS A 463 -3.51 -14.56 9.21
C LYS A 463 -3.09 -15.53 10.31
N GLU A 464 -1.87 -15.43 10.78
CA GLU A 464 -1.37 -16.21 11.92
C GLU A 464 -1.60 -15.42 13.19
N ALA A 465 -2.10 -16.08 14.23
CA ALA A 465 -2.27 -15.45 15.53
C ALA A 465 -0.93 -14.96 16.09
N LEU A 466 -0.98 -13.82 16.77
CA LEU A 466 0.12 -13.27 17.54
C LEU A 466 0.18 -13.96 18.91
N GLN A 467 1.35 -14.33 19.40
CA GLN A 467 1.46 -14.85 20.75
C GLN A 467 1.11 -13.75 21.75
N VAL A 468 0.12 -14.00 22.60
CA VAL A 468 -0.20 -13.18 23.78
C VAL A 468 0.41 -13.87 24.99
N HIS A 469 1.23 -13.14 25.75
CA HIS A 469 1.93 -13.69 26.90
C HIS A 469 1.12 -13.47 28.17
N ALA A 470 1.05 -14.49 29.02
CA ALA A 470 0.46 -14.35 30.35
C ALA A 470 1.31 -13.38 31.17
N VAL A 471 0.67 -12.35 31.73
CA VAL A 471 1.34 -11.30 32.50
C VAL A 471 1.14 -11.56 33.99
N GLU A 472 2.23 -11.70 34.73
CA GLU A 472 2.26 -11.65 36.19
C GLU A 472 2.85 -10.30 36.64
N ILE A 473 2.16 -9.60 37.54
CA ILE A 473 2.73 -8.42 38.21
C ILE A 473 3.33 -8.85 39.54
N ARG A 474 4.66 -8.85 39.63
CA ARG A 474 5.42 -9.19 40.84
C ARG A 474 6.26 -8.00 41.28
N ASP A 475 6.09 -7.56 42.53
CA ASP A 475 6.79 -6.40 43.10
C ASP A 475 6.72 -5.13 42.23
N GLY A 476 5.56 -4.90 41.60
CA GLY A 476 5.33 -3.75 40.71
C GLY A 476 6.00 -3.85 39.34
N ARG A 477 6.51 -5.03 38.96
CA ARG A 477 7.16 -5.30 37.67
C ARG A 477 6.35 -6.25 36.81
N ILE A 478 6.43 -6.07 35.49
CA ILE A 478 5.74 -6.89 34.49
C ILE A 478 6.62 -8.09 34.18
N ILE A 479 6.17 -9.29 34.56
CA ILE A 479 6.86 -10.54 34.31
C ILE A 479 6.02 -11.39 33.34
N ILE A 480 6.67 -12.03 32.37
CA ILE A 480 6.04 -13.03 31.49
C ILE A 480 6.81 -14.35 31.52
N GLU A 481 6.12 -15.46 31.28
CA GLU A 481 6.74 -16.77 31.02
C GLU A 481 6.53 -17.13 29.53
N PRO A 482 7.51 -16.87 28.64
CA PRO A 482 7.32 -17.10 27.21
C PRO A 482 7.27 -18.60 26.88
N GLU A 483 6.19 -19.06 26.25
CA GLU A 483 6.00 -20.49 25.90
C GLU A 483 6.99 -21.02 24.84
N ARG A 484 7.65 -20.12 24.08
CA ARG A 484 8.84 -20.34 23.24
C ARG A 484 9.20 -19.01 22.57
N ALA A 485 10.45 -18.56 22.66
CA ALA A 485 10.91 -17.38 21.93
C ALA A 485 10.88 -17.63 20.41
N ARG A 486 10.15 -16.81 19.64
CA ARG A 486 10.44 -16.69 18.19
C ARG A 486 11.74 -15.90 18.06
N PRO A 487 12.81 -16.45 17.46
CA PRO A 487 14.06 -15.73 17.31
C PRO A 487 13.87 -14.50 16.40
N ARG A 488 14.60 -13.41 16.69
CA ARG A 488 14.78 -12.30 15.75
C ARG A 488 15.28 -12.84 14.41
N ALA A 489 14.60 -12.50 13.32
CA ALA A 489 15.07 -12.75 11.95
C ALA A 489 16.21 -11.79 11.60
#